data_AF-A0A542PVR8-F1
#
_entry.id   AF-A0A542PVR8-F1
#
_cell.length_a   1.000
_cell.length_b   1.000
_cell.length_c   1.000
_cell.angle_alpha   90.00
_cell.angle_beta   90.00
_cell.angle_gamma   90.00
#
_symmetry.space_group_name_H-M   'P 1'
#
loop_
_entity.id
_entity.type
_entity.pdbx_description
1 polymer ?
#
loop_
_entity_poly.entity_id
_entity_poly.type
_entity_poly.pdbx_seq_one_letter_code
_entity_poly.pdbx_strand_id
1 'polypeptide(L)'
;MKGMNALVKNTPDQINLESFPPLLKMDEVSQILRVDRKYAYELARRTGFPVMNIGTDKRPMLRVPKNGLINWIEQEYGVKLTA
;
A
#
# COMPACT_ATOMS: atom_id res chain seq x y z
N MET A 1 41.81 15.48 13.58
CA MET A 1 40.90 16.27 12.73
C MET A 1 39.52 15.62 12.80
N LYS A 2 38.49 16.37 13.22
CA LYS A 2 37.09 15.92 13.38
C LYS A 2 36.31 16.10 12.07
N GLY A 3 35.41 15.15 11.77
CA GLY A 3 34.30 15.26 10.82
C GLY A 3 34.74 15.20 9.35
N MET A 4 34.05 14.54 8.43
CA MET A 4 32.60 14.43 8.29
C MET A 4 32.27 13.06 7.67
N ASN A 5 31.70 12.13 8.45
CA ASN A 5 30.85 11.11 7.85
C ASN A 5 29.55 11.82 7.49
N ALA A 6 29.41 12.16 6.22
CA ALA A 6 28.18 12.71 5.69
C ALA A 6 27.04 11.76 6.09
N LEU A 7 26.10 12.30 6.85
CA LEU A 7 24.87 11.64 7.25
C LEU A 7 24.20 11.09 5.99
N VAL A 8 24.27 9.78 5.79
CA VAL A 8 23.35 9.07 4.91
C VAL A 8 21.98 9.27 5.55
N LYS A 9 21.28 10.32 5.11
CA LYS A 9 19.89 10.53 5.46
C LYS A 9 19.18 9.29 4.93
N ASN A 10 18.68 8.45 5.84
CA ASN A 10 17.70 7.41 5.56
C ASN A 10 16.49 8.09 4.91
N THR A 11 16.57 8.25 3.60
CA THR A 11 15.41 8.55 2.77
C THR A 11 14.59 7.28 2.87
N PRO A 12 13.40 7.28 3.48
CA PRO A 12 12.60 6.07 3.57
C PRO A 12 12.45 5.53 2.15
N ASP A 13 12.83 4.26 1.93
CA ASP A 13 12.84 3.62 0.60
C ASP A 13 11.63 4.11 -0.21
N GLN A 14 11.86 4.92 -1.23
CA GLN A 14 10.77 5.49 -2.00
C GLN A 14 9.99 4.32 -2.60
N ILE A 15 8.72 4.18 -2.22
CA ILE A 15 7.87 3.11 -2.73
C ILE A 15 7.53 3.48 -4.16
N ASN A 16 8.16 2.80 -5.12
CA ASN A 16 7.83 2.94 -6.52
C ASN A 16 6.54 2.17 -6.84
N LEU A 17 5.40 2.88 -6.92
CA LEU A 17 4.09 2.28 -7.23
C LEU A 17 4.04 1.61 -8.61
N GLU A 18 4.91 1.98 -9.54
CA GLU A 18 4.98 1.35 -10.86
C GLU A 18 5.59 -0.05 -10.82
N SER A 19 6.37 -0.37 -9.78
CA SER A 19 6.92 -1.73 -9.60
C SER A 19 5.87 -2.76 -9.18
N PHE A 20 4.68 -2.32 -8.73
CA PHE A 20 3.64 -3.20 -8.25
C PHE A 20 2.67 -3.63 -9.36
N PRO A 21 2.15 -4.88 -9.29
CA PRO A 21 1.19 -5.39 -10.27
C PRO A 21 -0.16 -4.64 -10.20
N PRO A 22 -1.00 -4.72 -11.24
CA PRO A 22 -2.33 -4.10 -11.23
C PRO A 22 -3.26 -4.57 -10.11
N LEU A 23 -3.08 -5.82 -9.64
CA LEU A 23 -3.85 -6.42 -8.54
C LEU A 23 -2.90 -6.75 -7.39
N LEU A 24 -3.03 -6.00 -6.30
CA LEU A 24 -2.18 -6.10 -5.14
C LEU A 24 -2.65 -7.21 -4.20
N LYS A 25 -1.71 -7.98 -3.65
CA LYS A 25 -1.92 -8.80 -2.45
C LYS A 25 -1.95 -7.91 -1.23
N MET A 26 -2.53 -8.40 -0.13
CA MET A 26 -2.56 -7.63 1.12
C MET A 26 -1.18 -7.30 1.70
N ASP A 27 -0.19 -8.14 1.41
CA ASP A 27 1.19 -7.90 1.84
C ASP A 27 1.77 -6.68 1.11
N GLU A 28 1.50 -6.55 -0.19
CA GLU A 28 1.90 -5.39 -1.00
C GLU A 28 1.17 -4.12 -0.57
N VAL A 29 -0.13 -4.22 -0.24
CA VAL A 29 -0.90 -3.10 0.34
C VAL A 29 -0.28 -2.63 1.65
N SER A 30 0.10 -3.56 2.54
CA SER A 30 0.73 -3.21 3.82
C SER A 30 2.08 -2.50 3.63
N GLN A 31 2.86 -2.91 2.62
CA GLN A 31 4.09 -2.24 2.24
C GLN A 31 3.81 -0.83 1.73
N ILE A 32 2.89 -0.66 0.79
CA ILE A 32 2.52 0.64 0.20
C ILE A 32 2.06 1.63 1.27
N LEU A 33 1.16 1.19 2.17
CA LEU A 33 0.62 2.04 3.23
C LEU A 33 1.56 2.19 4.43
N ARG A 34 2.69 1.46 4.46
CA ARG A 34 3.64 1.40 5.59
C ARG A 34 2.97 1.09 6.92
N VAL A 35 2.04 0.13 6.90
CA VAL A 35 1.31 -0.37 8.06
C VAL A 35 1.61 -1.84 8.25
N ASP A 36 1.29 -2.37 9.43
CA ASP A 36 1.37 -3.82 9.62
C ASP A 36 0.32 -4.55 8.77
N ARG A 37 0.60 -5.83 8.51
CA ARG A 37 -0.27 -6.69 7.71
C ARG A 37 -1.68 -6.81 8.31
N LYS A 38 -1.81 -6.86 9.63
CA LYS A 38 -3.09 -7.02 10.33
C LYS A 38 -3.98 -5.81 10.06
N TYR A 39 -3.44 -4.60 10.17
CA TYR A 39 -4.13 -3.36 9.87
C TYR A 39 -4.59 -3.31 8.40
N ALA A 40 -3.77 -3.78 7.46
CA ALA A 40 -4.18 -3.87 6.07
C ALA A 40 -5.40 -4.79 5.86
N TYR A 41 -5.47 -5.93 6.55
CA TYR A 41 -6.66 -6.80 6.53
C TYR A 41 -7.87 -6.19 7.26
N GLU A 42 -7.66 -5.37 8.29
CA GLU A 42 -8.73 -4.61 8.94
C GLU A 42 -9.32 -3.56 7.98
N LEU A 43 -8.47 -2.86 7.22
CA LEU A 43 -8.91 -1.94 6.17
C LEU A 43 -9.77 -2.66 5.13
N ALA A 44 -9.38 -3.87 4.71
CA ALA A 44 -10.15 -4.68 3.78
C ALA A 44 -11.57 -5.04 4.25
N ARG A 45 -11.88 -4.89 5.55
CA ARG A 45 -13.24 -5.09 6.08
C ARG A 45 -14.03 -3.79 6.20
N ARG A 46 -13.40 -2.62 6.01
CA ARG A 46 -14.08 -1.33 6.08
C ARG A 46 -14.90 -1.11 4.82
N THR A 47 -16.07 -0.50 5.01
CA THR A 47 -16.90 -0.07 3.88
C THR A 47 -16.15 0.98 3.07
N GLY A 48 -16.17 0.85 1.75
CA GLY A 48 -15.50 1.78 0.83
C GLY A 48 -14.04 1.46 0.53
N PHE A 49 -13.41 0.51 1.23
CA PHE A 49 -12.07 0.06 0.87
C PHE A 49 -12.11 -0.79 -0.42
N PRO A 50 -11.22 -0.57 -1.40
CA PRO A 50 -11.32 -1.14 -2.74
C PRO A 50 -10.80 -2.59 -2.81
N VAL A 51 -11.28 -3.48 -1.93
CA VAL A 51 -10.94 -4.90 -1.95
C VAL A 51 -11.91 -5.70 -2.82
N MET A 52 -11.39 -6.70 -3.51
CA MET A 52 -12.16 -7.71 -4.23
C MET A 52 -11.72 -9.11 -3.84
N ASN A 53 -12.64 -10.06 -3.84
CA ASN A 53 -12.33 -11.48 -3.70
C ASN A 53 -12.35 -12.15 -5.08
N ILE A 54 -11.20 -12.60 -5.57
CA ILE A 54 -11.08 -13.34 -6.84
C ILE A 54 -11.02 -14.87 -6.65
N GLY A 55 -11.12 -15.32 -5.40
CA GLY A 55 -11.13 -16.72 -5.05
C GLY A 55 -12.53 -17.32 -5.08
N THR A 56 -12.66 -18.51 -4.50
CA THR A 56 -13.97 -19.13 -4.26
C THR A 56 -14.40 -18.89 -2.82
N ASP A 57 -15.68 -19.13 -2.50
CA ASP A 57 -16.17 -19.02 -1.11
C ASP A 57 -15.38 -19.90 -0.13
N LYS A 58 -14.90 -21.07 -0.60
CA LYS A 58 -14.09 -22.00 0.20
C LYS A 58 -12.61 -21.60 0.30
N ARG A 59 -12.13 -20.76 -0.61
CA ARG A 59 -10.72 -20.29 -0.69
C ARG A 59 -10.70 -18.84 -1.16
N PRO A 60 -11.03 -17.88 -0.28
CA PRO A 60 -11.03 -16.48 -0.64
C PRO A 60 -9.62 -16.01 -0.98
N MET A 61 -9.50 -15.19 -2.01
CA MET A 61 -8.25 -14.56 -2.43
C MET A 61 -8.49 -13.07 -2.56
N LEU A 62 -8.20 -12.34 -1.49
CA LEU A 62 -8.33 -10.89 -1.47
C LEU A 62 -7.27 -10.24 -2.37
N ARG A 63 -7.73 -9.32 -3.20
CA ARG A 63 -6.90 -8.44 -4.03
C ARG A 63 -7.39 -7.02 -3.93
N VAL A 64 -6.49 -6.07 -4.15
CA VAL A 64 -6.81 -4.65 -4.22
C VAL A 64 -6.33 -4.12 -5.56
N PRO A 65 -7.21 -3.58 -6.43
CA PRO A 65 -6.78 -2.91 -7.64
C PRO A 65 -5.86 -1.74 -7.30
N LYS A 66 -4.67 -1.66 -7.91
CA LYS A 66 -3.68 -0.63 -7.64
C LYS A 66 -4.26 0.79 -7.77
N ASN A 67 -4.95 1.06 -8.88
CA ASN A 67 -5.62 2.34 -9.12
C ASN A 67 -6.76 2.59 -8.12
N GLY A 68 -7.44 1.54 -7.67
CA GLY A 68 -8.45 1.63 -6.63
C GLY A 68 -7.85 2.08 -5.30
N LEU A 69 -6.73 1.49 -4.90
CA LEU A 69 -6.00 1.89 -3.69
C LEU A 69 -5.52 3.34 -3.77
N ILE A 70 -4.95 3.74 -4.92
CA ILE A 70 -4.49 5.12 -5.14
C ILE A 70 -5.67 6.09 -4.94
N ASN A 71 -6.77 5.88 -5.67
CA ASN A 71 -7.95 6.74 -5.56
C ASN A 71 -8.52 6.78 -4.13
N TRP A 72 -8.53 5.64 -3.44
CA TRP A 72 -8.99 5.57 -2.05
C TRP A 72 -8.08 6.38 -1.12
N ILE A 73 -6.75 6.30 -1.25
CA ILE A 73 -5.82 7.13 -0.47
C ILE A 73 -6.06 8.62 -0.71
N GLU A 74 -6.26 9.01 -1.98
CA GLU A 74 -6.51 10.40 -2.33
C GLU A 74 -7.81 10.93 -1.70
N GLN A 75 -8.86 10.10 -1.69
CA GLN A 75 -10.15 10.43 -1.07
C GLN A 75 -10.10 10.48 0.45
N GLU A 76 -9.46 9.49 1.08
CA GLU A 76 -9.44 9.34 2.54
C GLU A 76 -8.56 10.41 3.22
N TYR A 77 -7.43 10.76 2.60
CA TYR A 77 -6.43 11.64 3.20
C TYR A 77 -6.33 13.02 2.53
N GLY A 78 -7.09 13.26 1.45
CA GLY A 78 -7.08 14.54 0.74
C GLY A 78 -5.74 14.89 0.09
N VAL A 79 -4.92 13.88 -0.22
CA VAL A 79 -3.61 14.02 -0.87
C VAL A 79 -3.71 13.60 -2.34
N LYS A 80 -2.81 14.10 -3.20
CA LYS A 80 -2.64 13.55 -4.55
C LYS A 80 -1.37 12.72 -4.60
N LEU A 81 -1.47 11.50 -5.07
CA LEU A 81 -0.30 10.65 -5.27
C LEU A 81 0.26 10.94 -6.67
N THR A 82 1.35 11.71 -6.75
CA THR A 82 2.12 11.85 -7.99
C THR A 82 3.00 10.62 -8.14
N ALA A 83 2.60 9.70 -9.03
CA ALA A 83 3.47 8.63 -9.53
C ALA A 83 4.55 9.21 -10.46
#